data_AF-A0A238GVN3-F1
#
_entry.id   AF-A0A238GVN3-F1
#
_cell.length_a   1.000
_cell.length_b   1.000
_cell.length_c   1.000
_cell.angle_alpha   90.00
_cell.angle_beta   90.00
_cell.angle_gamma   90.00
#
_symmetry.space_group_name_H-M   'P 1'
#
loop_
_entity.id
_entity.type
_entity.pdbx_description
1 polymer ?
#
loop_
_entity_poly.entity_id
_entity_poly.type
_entity_poly.pdbx_seq_one_letter_code
_entity_poly.pdbx_strand_id
1 'polypeptide(L)'
;MDLLFRNALYSMQAEEVKSLQESQEKAKEKRESFRNDATKSVKITFVIDALAKEEKIGVHDNEVFQTLYYEAMMTGQNPENLIEQYRKNNMLAAVKMAMIEDRVLTYLLDKNLPKEQQEILEKMRPNAQKTQVG
;
A
#
# COMPACT_ATOMS: atom_id res chain seq x y z
N MET A 1 -10.53 -9.54 -8.87
CA MET A 1 -11.91 -9.62 -9.42
C MET A 1 -12.88 -10.17 -8.41
N ASP A 2 -12.79 -11.45 -8.05
CA ASP A 2 -13.73 -12.05 -7.10
C ASP A 2 -13.71 -11.42 -5.70
N LEU A 3 -12.53 -11.01 -5.26
CA LEU A 3 -12.39 -10.24 -4.02
C LEU A 3 -13.18 -8.92 -4.08
N LEU A 4 -13.04 -8.15 -5.15
CA LEU A 4 -13.73 -6.85 -5.32
C LEU A 4 -15.24 -7.03 -5.41
N PHE A 5 -15.68 -8.03 -6.19
CA PHE A 5 -17.09 -8.38 -6.30
C PHE A 5 -17.66 -8.78 -4.94
N ARG A 6 -17.00 -9.68 -4.22
CA ARG A 6 -17.44 -10.10 -2.88
C ARG A 6 -17.46 -8.94 -1.89
N ASN A 7 -16.45 -8.07 -1.92
CA ASN A 7 -16.41 -6.89 -1.06
C ASN A 7 -17.57 -5.93 -1.36
N ALA A 8 -17.92 -5.75 -2.63
CA ALA A 8 -19.06 -4.92 -3.03
C ALA A 8 -20.40 -5.48 -2.55
N LEU A 9 -20.55 -6.81 -2.45
CA LEU A 9 -21.80 -7.40 -1.94
C LEU A 9 -22.09 -7.00 -0.48
N TYR A 10 -21.07 -6.74 0.33
CA TYR A 10 -21.25 -6.30 1.72
C TYR A 10 -21.69 -4.84 1.84
N SER A 11 -21.51 -4.02 0.79
CA SER A 11 -21.91 -2.61 0.78
C SER A 11 -23.17 -2.32 -0.04
N MET A 12 -23.77 -3.34 -0.65
CA MET A 12 -24.99 -3.26 -1.46
C MET A 12 -26.27 -3.38 -0.62
N GLN A 13 -27.38 -2.90 -1.17
CA GLN A 13 -28.71 -3.08 -0.57
C GLN A 13 -29.17 -4.54 -0.70
N ALA A 14 -29.98 -5.02 0.26
CA ALA A 14 -30.42 -6.40 0.32
C ALA A 14 -31.19 -6.83 -0.95
N GLU A 15 -31.99 -5.93 -1.51
CA GLU A 15 -32.75 -6.13 -2.76
C GLU A 15 -31.82 -6.32 -3.97
N GLU A 16 -30.74 -5.53 -4.07
CA GLU A 16 -29.73 -5.67 -5.12
C GLU A 16 -29.01 -7.01 -5.00
N VAL A 17 -28.58 -7.38 -3.79
CA VAL A 17 -27.89 -8.65 -3.55
C VAL A 17 -28.78 -9.85 -3.91
N LYS A 18 -30.07 -9.79 -3.55
CA LYS A 18 -31.03 -10.83 -3.88
C LYS A 18 -31.24 -10.98 -5.39
N SER A 19 -31.31 -9.85 -6.11
CA SER A 19 -31.42 -9.87 -7.58
C SER A 19 -30.20 -10.48 -8.29
N LEU A 20 -29.02 -10.38 -7.69
CA LEU A 20 -27.79 -11.00 -8.16
C LEU A 20 -27.74 -12.50 -7.81
N GLN A 21 -28.33 -12.92 -6.69
CA GLN A 21 -28.44 -14.34 -6.32
C GLN A 21 -29.41 -15.09 -7.24
N GLU A 22 -30.51 -14.45 -7.63
CA GLU A 22 -31.55 -15.05 -8.48
C GLU A 22 -31.17 -15.06 -9.97
N SER A 23 -30.14 -14.32 -10.38
CA SER A 23 -29.69 -14.26 -11.78
C SER A 23 -28.18 -14.37 -11.93
N GLN A 24 -27.73 -15.52 -12.45
CA GLN A 24 -26.33 -15.78 -12.77
C GLN A 24 -25.77 -14.78 -13.80
N GLU A 25 -26.60 -14.33 -14.74
CA GLU A 25 -26.19 -13.38 -15.79
C GLU A 25 -25.91 -11.99 -15.20
N LYS A 26 -26.80 -11.47 -14.35
CA LYS A 26 -26.58 -10.20 -13.65
C LYS A 26 -25.38 -10.25 -12.71
N ALA A 27 -25.18 -11.36 -12.00
CA ALA A 27 -23.99 -11.56 -11.18
C ALA A 27 -22.70 -11.54 -12.01
N LYS A 28 -22.71 -12.14 -13.20
CA LYS A 28 -21.58 -12.14 -14.12
C LYS A 28 -21.29 -10.75 -14.68
N GLU A 29 -22.31 -10.01 -15.12
CA GLU A 29 -22.17 -8.63 -15.59
C GLU A 29 -21.61 -7.72 -14.49
N LYS A 30 -22.14 -7.82 -13.27
CA LYS A 30 -21.64 -7.04 -12.13
C LYS A 30 -20.22 -7.42 -11.75
N ARG A 31 -19.86 -8.70 -11.81
CA ARG A 31 -18.47 -9.13 -11.62
C ARG A 31 -17.56 -8.54 -12.69
N GLU A 32 -18.01 -8.55 -13.94
CA GLU A 32 -17.25 -8.06 -15.10
C GLU A 32 -17.06 -6.55 -15.06
N SER A 33 -17.98 -5.79 -14.46
CA SER A 33 -17.84 -4.34 -14.31
C SER A 33 -16.59 -3.93 -13.52
N PHE A 34 -16.07 -4.80 -12.64
CA PHE A 34 -14.82 -4.54 -11.89
C PHE A 34 -13.55 -4.82 -12.70
N ARG A 35 -13.65 -5.33 -13.94
CA ARG A 35 -12.48 -5.85 -14.68
C ARG A 35 -11.50 -4.75 -15.01
N ASN A 36 -12.02 -3.63 -15.48
CA ASN A 36 -11.21 -2.51 -15.91
C ASN A 36 -10.40 -1.95 -14.73
N ASP A 37 -11.06 -1.75 -13.58
CA ASP A 37 -10.41 -1.23 -12.38
C ASP A 37 -9.38 -2.21 -11.83
N ALA A 38 -9.71 -3.50 -11.72
CA ALA A 38 -8.75 -4.50 -11.27
C ALA A 38 -7.54 -4.62 -12.21
N THR A 39 -7.76 -4.53 -13.52
CA THR A 39 -6.68 -4.54 -14.51
C THR A 39 -5.79 -3.32 -14.34
N LYS A 40 -6.38 -2.14 -14.11
CA LYS A 40 -5.64 -0.91 -13.83
C LYS A 40 -4.81 -1.03 -12.55
N SER A 41 -5.39 -1.54 -11.46
CA SER A 41 -4.66 -1.74 -10.19
C SER A 41 -3.46 -2.67 -10.36
N VAL A 42 -3.63 -3.80 -11.02
CA VAL A 42 -2.52 -4.75 -11.26
C VAL A 42 -1.41 -4.11 -12.10
N LYS A 43 -1.77 -3.34 -13.14
CA LYS A 43 -0.79 -2.59 -13.94
C LYS A 43 -0.02 -1.58 -13.09
N ILE A 44 -0.71 -0.85 -12.22
CA ILE A 44 -0.07 0.13 -11.31
C ILE A 44 0.93 -0.58 -10.40
N THR A 45 0.57 -1.73 -9.81
CA THR A 45 1.49 -2.52 -8.98
C THR A 45 2.76 -2.90 -9.75
N PHE A 46 2.65 -3.33 -11.01
CA PHE A 46 3.82 -3.64 -11.84
C PHE A 46 4.68 -2.41 -12.15
N VAL A 47 4.07 -1.25 -12.40
CA VAL A 47 4.80 0.00 -12.63
C VAL A 47 5.57 0.41 -11.37
N ILE A 48 4.95 0.33 -10.19
CA ILE A 48 5.61 0.61 -8.91
C ILE A 48 6.78 -0.35 -8.69
N ASP A 49 6.60 -1.65 -8.91
CA ASP A 49 7.67 -2.65 -8.76
C ASP A 49 8.85 -2.39 -9.71
N ALA A 50 8.57 -2.04 -10.98
CA ALA A 50 9.60 -1.69 -11.95
C ALA A 50 10.39 -0.44 -11.52
N LEU A 51 9.70 0.63 -11.11
CA LEU A 51 10.33 1.86 -10.65
C LEU A 51 11.14 1.65 -9.37
N ALA A 52 10.62 0.88 -8.40
CA ALA A 52 11.34 0.56 -7.18
C ALA A 52 12.67 -0.14 -7.48
N LYS A 53 12.68 -1.07 -8.43
CA LYS A 53 13.90 -1.78 -8.85
C LYS A 53 14.88 -0.86 -9.60
N GLU A 54 14.39 -0.07 -10.54
CA GLU A 54 15.20 0.86 -11.35
C GLU A 54 15.91 1.89 -10.46
N GLU A 55 15.18 2.46 -9.52
CA GLU A 55 15.64 3.53 -8.62
C GLU A 55 16.26 2.98 -7.31
N LYS A 56 16.35 1.64 -7.19
CA LYS A 56 16.89 0.92 -6.02
C LYS A 56 16.21 1.32 -4.69
N ILE A 57 14.91 1.58 -4.76
CA ILE A 57 14.08 1.88 -3.60
C ILE A 57 13.68 0.55 -2.94
N GLY A 58 14.14 0.36 -1.71
CA GLY A 58 13.84 -0.82 -0.91
C GLY A 58 13.48 -0.46 0.52
N VAL A 59 13.02 -1.46 1.25
CA VAL A 59 12.74 -1.41 2.69
C VAL A 59 13.39 -2.64 3.31
N HIS A 60 14.10 -2.48 4.42
CA HIS A 60 14.63 -3.59 5.21
C HIS A 60 13.58 -4.14 6.17
N ASP A 61 13.68 -5.43 6.50
CA ASP A 61 12.71 -6.08 7.40
C ASP A 61 12.68 -5.42 8.78
N ASN A 62 13.83 -4.94 9.27
CA ASN A 62 13.91 -4.18 10.51
C ASN A 62 13.09 -2.89 10.46
N GLU A 63 13.04 -2.21 9.31
CA GLU A 63 12.24 -0.98 9.15
C GLU A 63 10.74 -1.30 9.28
N VAL A 64 10.30 -2.43 8.71
CA VAL A 64 8.91 -2.92 8.85
C VAL A 64 8.57 -3.15 10.33
N PHE A 65 9.47 -3.82 11.07
CA PHE A 65 9.26 -4.04 12.50
C PHE A 65 9.22 -2.74 13.30
N GLN A 66 10.09 -1.76 12.98
CA GLN A 66 10.08 -0.46 13.66
C GLN A 66 8.80 0.32 13.36
N THR A 67 8.34 0.34 12.12
CA THR A 67 7.07 0.99 11.76
C THR A 67 5.90 0.41 12.55
N LEU A 68 5.78 -0.91 12.60
CA LEU A 68 4.73 -1.58 13.39
C LEU A 68 4.88 -1.32 14.90
N TYR A 69 6.11 -1.25 15.40
CA TYR A 69 6.38 -0.93 16.79
C TYR A 69 5.88 0.48 17.15
N TYR A 70 6.24 1.48 16.35
CA TYR A 70 5.80 2.86 16.56
C TYR A 70 4.28 3.02 16.40
N GLU A 71 3.67 2.36 15.42
CA GLU A 71 2.22 2.36 15.24
C GLU A 71 1.50 1.78 16.46
N ALA A 72 2.00 0.67 17.01
CA ALA A 72 1.46 0.09 18.24
C ALA A 72 1.53 1.08 19.41
N MET A 73 2.69 1.73 19.61
CA MET A 73 2.83 2.74 20.65
C MET A 73 1.87 3.92 20.48
N MET A 74 1.73 4.43 19.25
CA MET A 74 0.84 5.56 18.95
C MET A 74 -0.64 5.24 19.15
N THR A 75 -1.03 3.98 18.92
CA THR A 75 -2.41 3.49 19.07
C THR A 75 -2.68 2.90 20.45
N GLY A 76 -1.69 2.89 21.36
CA GLY A 76 -1.83 2.33 22.70
C GLY A 76 -1.91 0.80 22.74
N GLN A 77 -1.50 0.11 21.67
CA GLN A 77 -1.44 -1.34 21.60
C GLN A 77 -0.10 -1.87 22.13
N ASN A 78 -0.07 -3.11 22.61
CA ASN A 78 1.19 -3.77 22.94
C ASN A 78 1.97 -4.06 21.63
N PRO A 79 3.22 -3.57 21.47
CA PRO A 79 3.96 -3.71 20.22
C PRO A 79 4.30 -5.16 19.83
N GLU A 80 4.64 -6.00 20.80
CA GLU A 80 4.98 -7.41 20.54
C GLU A 80 3.77 -8.17 19.99
N ASN A 81 2.61 -7.97 20.62
CA ASN A 81 1.35 -8.58 20.19
C ASN A 81 0.95 -8.14 18.78
N LEU A 82 1.10 -6.85 18.44
CA LEU A 82 0.75 -6.35 17.10
C LEU A 82 1.67 -6.99 16.04
N ILE A 83 2.98 -6.97 16.27
CA ILE A 83 3.96 -7.56 15.35
C ILE A 83 3.69 -9.05 15.17
N GLU A 84 3.38 -9.78 16.24
CA GLU A 84 3.09 -11.21 16.17
C GLU A 84 1.81 -11.50 15.37
N GLN A 85 0.77 -10.69 15.52
CA GLN A 85 -0.46 -10.81 14.73
C GLN A 85 -0.17 -10.66 13.23
N TYR A 86 0.56 -9.62 12.84
CA TYR A 86 0.95 -9.41 11.43
C TYR A 86 1.84 -10.54 10.90
N ARG A 87 2.73 -11.09 11.74
CA ARG A 87 3.56 -12.25 11.38
C ARG A 87 2.70 -13.50 11.15
N LYS A 88 1.83 -13.85 12.10
CA LYS A 88 0.96 -15.04 12.04
C LYS A 88 0.00 -15.00 10.85
N ASN A 89 -0.46 -13.81 10.48
CA ASN A 89 -1.35 -13.61 9.33
C ASN A 89 -0.61 -13.46 7.99
N ASN A 90 0.72 -13.64 7.95
CA ASN A 90 1.56 -13.46 6.77
C ASN A 90 1.45 -12.06 6.15
N MET A 91 1.18 -11.04 6.97
CA MET A 91 0.96 -9.67 6.53
C MET A 91 2.23 -8.81 6.50
N LEU A 92 3.34 -9.26 7.09
CA LEU A 92 4.60 -8.49 7.09
C LEU A 92 5.08 -8.14 5.68
N ALA A 93 4.93 -9.06 4.72
CA ALA A 93 5.26 -8.81 3.32
C ALA A 93 4.38 -7.73 2.70
N ALA A 94 3.09 -7.70 3.04
CA ALA A 94 2.16 -6.68 2.56
C ALA A 94 2.49 -5.29 3.13
N VAL A 95 2.85 -5.21 4.43
CA VAL A 95 3.32 -3.97 5.04
C VAL A 95 4.58 -3.47 4.35
N LYS A 96 5.55 -4.36 4.12
CA LYS A 96 6.79 -4.03 3.39
C LYS A 96 6.50 -3.48 1.99
N MET A 97 5.58 -4.10 1.26
CA MET A 97 5.17 -3.64 -0.08
C MET A 97 4.52 -2.25 -0.01
N ALA A 98 3.63 -2.00 0.95
CA ALA A 98 3.01 -0.70 1.14
C ALA A 98 4.04 0.40 1.44
N MET A 99 5.06 0.09 2.26
CA MET A 99 6.15 1.02 2.54
C MET A 99 7.01 1.31 1.31
N ILE A 100 7.25 0.32 0.44
CA ILE A 100 7.96 0.53 -0.83
C ILE A 100 7.14 1.42 -1.76
N GLU A 101 5.85 1.15 -1.90
CA GLU A 101 4.93 1.97 -2.71
C GLU A 101 4.93 3.44 -2.25
N ASP A 102 4.82 3.68 -0.94
CA ASP A 102 4.87 5.03 -0.37
C ASP A 102 6.19 5.76 -0.69
N ARG A 103 7.32 5.05 -0.61
CA ARG A 103 8.64 5.60 -0.99
C ARG A 103 8.73 5.92 -2.48
N VAL A 104 8.23 5.04 -3.34
CA VAL A 104 8.20 5.29 -4.79
C VAL A 104 7.35 6.51 -5.11
N LEU A 105 6.15 6.62 -4.50
CA LEU A 105 5.28 7.78 -4.70
C LEU A 105 5.94 9.07 -4.21
N THR A 106 6.53 9.05 -3.02
CA THR A 106 7.27 10.20 -2.47
C THR A 106 8.43 10.61 -3.39
N TYR A 107 9.19 9.64 -3.89
CA TYR A 107 10.28 9.88 -4.82
C TYR A 107 9.81 10.54 -6.12
N LEU A 108 8.70 10.05 -6.68
CA LEU A 108 8.10 10.65 -7.88
C LEU A 108 7.61 12.07 -7.59
N LEU A 109 6.97 12.31 -6.44
CA LEU A 109 6.51 13.65 -6.06
C LEU A 109 7.70 14.61 -5.95
N ASP A 110 8.74 14.23 -5.20
CA ASP A 110 9.95 15.03 -5.02
C ASP A 110 10.59 15.41 -6.36
N LYS A 111 10.72 14.45 -7.29
CA LYS A 111 11.27 14.67 -8.63
C LYS A 111 10.44 15.65 -9.47
N ASN A 112 9.13 15.69 -9.26
CA ASN A 112 8.22 16.53 -10.03
C ASN A 112 8.02 17.94 -9.45
N LEU A 113 8.61 18.24 -8.28
CA LEU A 113 8.54 19.58 -7.70
C LEU A 113 9.37 20.60 -8.51
N PRO A 114 8.98 21.89 -8.53
CA PRO A 114 9.83 22.97 -9.02
C PRO A 114 11.19 23.00 -8.32
N LYS A 115 12.25 23.40 -9.03
CA LYS A 115 13.62 23.41 -8.50
C LYS A 115 13.75 24.21 -7.19
N GLU A 116 13.07 25.36 -7.09
CA GLU A 116 13.11 26.15 -5.84
C GLU A 116 12.56 25.35 -4.64
N GLN A 117 11.53 24.54 -4.86
CA GLN A 117 10.91 23.73 -3.81
C GLN A 117 11.77 22.50 -3.48
N GLN A 118 12.46 21.92 -4.47
CA GLN A 118 13.43 20.84 -4.24
C GLN A 118 14.59 21.32 -3.36
N GLU A 119 15.17 22.49 -3.66
CA GLU A 119 16.26 23.07 -2.86
C GLU A 119 15.82 23.38 -1.42
N ILE A 120 14.58 23.84 -1.24
CA ILE A 120 14.01 24.09 0.07
C ILE A 120 13.84 22.77 0.84
N LEU A 121 13.31 21.73 0.22
CA LEU A 121 13.16 20.41 0.83
C LEU A 121 14.50 19.81 1.24
N GLU A 122 15.53 19.94 0.40
CA GLU A 122 16.88 19.47 0.71
C GLU A 122 17.45 20.17 1.95
N LYS A 123 17.21 21.48 2.09
CA LYS A 123 17.61 22.26 3.29
C LYS A 123 16.81 21.90 4.54
N MET A 124 15.56 21.45 4.40
CA MET A 124 14.70 21.06 5.54
C MET A 124 14.91 19.62 6.02
N ARG A 125 15.48 18.73 5.18
CA ARG A 125 15.77 17.36 5.60
C ARG A 125 16.79 17.37 6.74
N PRO A 126 16.50 16.79 7.92
CA PRO A 126 17.49 16.68 8.98
C PRO A 126 18.72 15.93 8.46
N ASN A 127 19.91 16.43 8.76
CA ASN A 127 21.21 15.85 8.37
C ASN A 127 21.36 14.39 8.86
N ALA A 128 20.83 13.43 8.12
CA ALA A 128 21.04 12.01 8.39
C ALA A 128 22.44 11.52 7.95
N GLN A 129 23.27 12.39 7.37
CA GLN A 129 24.59 12.04 6.81
C GLN A 129 25.80 12.50 7.65
N LYS A 130 25.64 12.89 8.92
CA LYS A 130 26.79 13.20 9.81
C LYS A 130 27.12 12.12 10.85
N THR A 131 26.66 10.89 10.66
CA THR A 131 27.00 9.78 11.56
C THR A 131 27.50 8.57 10.78
N GLN A 132 28.62 8.72 10.06
CA GLN A 132 29.51 7.63 9.67
C GLN A 132 30.77 8.19 8.98
N VAL A 133 31.64 8.86 9.75
CA VAL A 133 33.11 8.74 9.61
C VAL A 133 33.70 9.11 10.98
N GLY A 134 34.23 8.11 11.67
CA GLY A 134 34.88 8.21 12.97
C GLY A 134 35.31 6.82 13.40
#